data_AF-A0A9W9Y2T9-F1
#
_entry.id   AF-A0A9W9Y2T9-F1
#
_cell.length_a   1.000
_cell.length_b   1.000
_cell.length_c   1.000
_cell.angle_alpha   90.00
_cell.angle_beta   90.00
_cell.angle_gamma   90.00
#
_symmetry.space_group_name_H-M   'P 1'
#
loop_
_entity.id
_entity.type
_entity.pdbx_description
1 polymer ?
#
loop_
_entity_poly.entity_id
_entity_poly.type
_entity_poly.pdbx_seq_one_letter_code
_entity_poly.pdbx_strand_id
1 'polypeptide(L)'
;MLIFCGKVLPSDESQVISPKKDEKLQDTATTINAVPRKPTNESFIPIGHISLDSKNPDAEHIEFDLPSENIFWIKTFYVRQSIQGQGIGRAAMDEVEAIAVREPLLAKILMLDTVQKDDQKREEFANATYGGVPKVSLIVQFDVLK
;
A
#
# COMPACT_ATOMS: atom_id res chain seq x y z
N MET A 1 -8.65 -0.43 -3.66
CA MET A 1 -7.29 -0.74 -4.16
C MET A 1 -6.78 0.45 -4.94
N LEU A 2 -5.78 1.17 -4.42
CA LEU A 2 -5.16 2.32 -5.08
C LEU A 2 -3.81 1.87 -5.65
N ILE A 3 -3.68 1.89 -6.98
CA ILE A 3 -2.44 1.52 -7.67
C ILE A 3 -1.67 2.80 -7.99
N PHE A 4 -0.50 2.97 -7.38
CA PHE A 4 0.43 4.05 -7.75
C PHE A 4 1.14 3.69 -9.06
N CYS A 5 1.05 4.57 -10.06
CA CYS A 5 1.69 4.41 -11.37
C CYS A 5 2.79 5.46 -11.54
N GLY A 6 4.06 5.05 -11.42
CA GLY A 6 5.23 5.87 -11.75
C GLY A 6 5.94 5.34 -13.00
N LYS A 7 6.11 6.17 -14.03
CA LYS A 7 6.84 5.84 -15.26
C LYS A 7 8.35 5.95 -15.04
N VAL A 8 9.10 4.86 -15.24
CA VAL A 8 10.56 4.87 -15.44
C VAL A 8 10.95 3.85 -16.53
N LEU A 9 11.83 4.26 -17.45
CA LEU A 9 12.33 3.51 -18.62
C LEU A 9 13.47 2.51 -18.23
N PRO A 10 13.81 1.51 -19.09
CA PRO A 10 14.06 0.12 -18.64
C PRO A 10 15.54 -0.33 -18.61
N SER A 11 15.82 -1.43 -17.88
CA SER A 11 16.73 -2.53 -18.29
C SER A 11 16.68 -3.76 -17.34
N ASP A 12 16.21 -4.90 -17.89
CA ASP A 12 16.40 -6.35 -17.65
C ASP A 12 16.08 -7.11 -16.31
N GLU A 13 15.01 -7.93 -16.44
CA GLU A 13 14.77 -9.40 -16.23
C GLU A 13 14.76 -10.16 -14.87
N SER A 14 13.77 -11.09 -14.82
CA SER A 14 13.51 -12.34 -14.06
C SER A 14 12.72 -12.33 -12.71
N GLN A 15 11.87 -13.37 -12.48
CA GLN A 15 10.54 -13.32 -11.81
C GLN A 15 10.31 -14.44 -10.76
N VAL A 16 9.66 -14.11 -9.64
CA VAL A 16 8.91 -14.96 -8.65
C VAL A 16 7.53 -14.30 -8.46
N ILE A 17 6.47 -15.01 -8.05
CA ILE A 17 5.07 -14.49 -8.01
C ILE A 17 4.99 -13.16 -7.24
N SER A 18 5.00 -12.14 -8.07
CA SER A 18 5.14 -10.70 -7.94
C SER A 18 4.74 -10.27 -9.37
N PRO A 19 4.26 -9.05 -9.66
CA PRO A 19 4.28 -8.62 -11.05
C PRO A 19 5.70 -8.86 -11.51
N LYS A 20 5.82 -9.75 -12.50
CA LYS A 20 7.08 -10.14 -13.09
C LYS A 20 7.91 -8.87 -13.24
N LYS A 21 9.22 -8.91 -13.00
CA LYS A 21 10.06 -7.72 -12.79
C LYS A 21 9.76 -6.55 -13.75
N ASP A 22 9.25 -6.77 -14.96
CA ASP A 22 8.73 -5.72 -15.85
C ASP A 22 7.42 -6.05 -16.59
N GLU A 23 6.55 -6.92 -16.03
CA GLU A 23 5.24 -7.18 -16.63
C GLU A 23 4.37 -5.95 -16.53
N LYS A 24 3.97 -5.48 -17.70
CA LYS A 24 3.08 -4.36 -17.82
C LYS A 24 1.66 -4.81 -17.50
N LEU A 25 1.02 -4.11 -16.59
CA LEU A 25 -0.41 -4.20 -16.38
C LEU A 25 -1.12 -3.23 -17.33
N GLN A 26 -2.34 -3.57 -17.71
CA GLN A 26 -3.23 -2.63 -18.37
C GLN A 26 -4.16 -2.01 -17.33
N ASP A 27 -4.35 -0.71 -17.44
CA ASP A 27 -5.33 -0.01 -16.61
C ASP A 27 -6.76 -0.35 -17.05
N THR A 28 -7.35 -1.35 -16.39
CA THR A 28 -8.73 -1.80 -16.60
C THR A 28 -9.69 -1.29 -15.53
N ALA A 29 -9.24 -0.43 -14.61
CA ALA A 29 -10.05 -0.05 -13.46
C ALA A 29 -11.23 0.86 -13.89
N THR A 30 -12.44 0.41 -13.56
CA THR A 30 -13.70 1.13 -13.81
C THR A 30 -14.05 2.11 -12.70
N THR A 31 -13.25 2.12 -11.62
CA THR A 31 -13.38 3.05 -10.50
C THR A 31 -11.99 3.53 -10.06
N ILE A 32 -11.92 4.73 -9.49
CA ILE A 32 -10.76 5.26 -8.78
C ILE A 32 -11.27 6.06 -7.59
N ASN A 33 -10.66 5.89 -6.40
CA ASN A 33 -11.12 6.52 -5.16
C ASN A 33 -12.63 6.27 -4.90
N ALA A 34 -13.12 5.07 -5.22
CA ALA A 34 -14.54 4.69 -5.16
C ALA A 34 -15.50 5.57 -6.01
N VAL A 35 -14.96 6.37 -6.94
CA VAL A 35 -15.72 7.11 -7.95
C VAL A 35 -15.64 6.38 -9.30
N PRO A 36 -16.77 6.22 -10.02
CA PRO A 36 -16.76 5.64 -11.36
C PRO A 36 -15.86 6.43 -12.33
N ARG A 37 -15.12 5.71 -13.17
CA ARG A 37 -14.35 6.31 -14.26
C ARG A 37 -14.26 5.40 -15.47
N LYS A 38 -13.82 5.96 -16.59
CA LYS A 38 -13.46 5.16 -17.77
C LYS A 38 -12.05 4.58 -17.58
N PRO A 39 -11.84 3.27 -17.80
CA PRO A 39 -10.49 2.70 -17.87
C PRO A 39 -9.68 3.38 -18.96
N THR A 40 -8.40 3.68 -18.70
CA THR A 40 -7.53 4.27 -19.73
C THR A 40 -7.05 3.22 -20.72
N ASN A 41 -7.02 1.93 -20.31
CA ASN A 41 -6.40 0.81 -21.04
C ASN A 41 -4.91 1.03 -21.35
N GLU A 42 -4.29 2.01 -20.71
CA GLU A 42 -2.87 2.28 -20.84
C GLU A 42 -2.06 1.20 -20.14
N SER A 43 -0.90 0.89 -20.73
CA SER A 43 0.01 -0.11 -20.22
C SER A 43 1.04 0.53 -19.29
N PHE A 44 1.21 0.00 -18.08
CA PHE A 44 2.14 0.54 -17.09
C PHE A 44 2.84 -0.56 -16.30
N ILE A 45 4.02 -0.24 -15.75
CA ILE A 45 4.77 -1.15 -14.87
C ILE A 45 4.39 -0.81 -13.43
N PRO A 46 3.78 -1.74 -12.66
CA PRO A 46 3.47 -1.50 -11.26
C PRO A 46 4.76 -1.46 -10.44
N ILE A 47 4.92 -0.40 -9.66
CA ILE A 47 6.06 -0.21 -8.75
C ILE A 47 5.68 -0.42 -7.28
N GLY A 48 4.40 -0.63 -6.99
CA GLY A 48 3.88 -0.78 -5.65
C GLY A 48 2.35 -0.80 -5.64
N HIS A 49 1.76 -1.02 -4.47
CA HIS A 49 0.34 -0.86 -4.23
C HIS A 49 0.06 -0.52 -2.76
N ILE A 50 -1.03 0.21 -2.54
CA ILE A 50 -1.61 0.41 -1.21
C ILE A 50 -3.10 0.10 -1.26
N SER A 51 -3.61 -0.60 -0.25
CA SER A 51 -5.03 -0.92 -0.13
C SER A 51 -5.62 -0.26 1.12
N LEU A 52 -6.84 0.25 0.99
CA LEU A 52 -7.68 0.73 2.07
C LEU A 52 -8.93 -0.14 2.11
N ASP A 53 -9.31 -0.61 3.30
CA ASP A 53 -10.55 -1.36 3.54
C ASP A 53 -11.30 -0.79 4.75
N SER A 54 -12.63 -0.81 4.71
CA SER A 54 -13.46 -0.35 5.83
C SER A 54 -13.59 -1.38 6.96
N LYS A 55 -12.99 -2.57 6.80
CA LYS A 55 -13.06 -3.67 7.76
C LYS A 55 -11.72 -4.39 7.85
N ASN A 56 -11.39 -4.84 9.05
CA ASN A 56 -10.24 -5.70 9.28
C ASN A 56 -10.63 -6.88 10.19
N PRO A 57 -10.97 -8.06 9.64
CA PRO A 57 -11.39 -9.22 10.43
C PRO A 57 -10.39 -9.63 11.50
N ASP A 58 -9.09 -9.46 11.22
CA ASP A 58 -8.02 -9.83 12.16
C ASP A 58 -7.99 -8.91 13.40
N ALA A 59 -8.56 -7.70 13.29
CA ALA A 59 -8.63 -6.72 14.36
C ALA A 59 -10.02 -6.59 14.99
N GLU A 60 -11.03 -7.35 14.51
CA GLU A 60 -12.40 -7.32 15.06
C GLU A 60 -12.46 -7.75 16.53
N HIS A 61 -11.48 -8.55 16.98
CA HIS A 61 -11.37 -9.03 18.36
C HIS A 61 -10.66 -8.03 19.29
N ILE A 62 -10.13 -6.94 18.77
CA ILE A 62 -9.44 -5.91 19.55
C ILE A 62 -10.43 -4.77 19.79
N GLU A 63 -10.87 -4.63 21.03
CA GLU A 63 -11.74 -3.52 21.42
C GLU A 63 -10.94 -2.22 21.44
N PHE A 64 -11.09 -1.43 20.38
CA PHE A 64 -10.65 -0.05 20.36
C PHE A 64 -11.86 0.86 20.65
N ASP A 65 -11.70 1.84 21.53
CA ASP A 65 -12.70 2.90 21.77
C ASP A 65 -12.69 3.90 20.60
N LEU A 66 -13.14 3.45 19.43
CA LEU A 66 -13.11 4.19 18.18
C LEU A 66 -14.53 4.46 17.64
N PRO A 67 -14.72 5.54 16.87
CA PRO A 67 -15.97 5.80 16.15
C PRO A 67 -16.39 4.60 15.29
N SER A 68 -17.69 4.36 15.16
CA SER A 68 -18.20 3.24 14.34
C SER A 68 -18.10 3.47 12.82
N GLU A 69 -17.83 4.69 12.38
CA GLU A 69 -17.88 5.11 10.98
C GLU A 69 -16.64 5.89 10.56
N ASN A 70 -16.36 5.84 9.25
CA ASN A 70 -15.24 6.55 8.61
C ASN A 70 -13.85 6.15 9.14
N ILE A 71 -13.71 4.88 9.50
CA ILE A 71 -12.43 4.25 9.84
C ILE A 71 -12.03 3.33 8.70
N PHE A 72 -10.80 3.47 8.24
CA PHE A 72 -10.25 2.63 7.18
C PHE A 72 -8.90 2.07 7.57
N TRP A 73 -8.62 0.88 7.07
CA TRP A 73 -7.44 0.10 7.36
C TRP A 73 -6.55 0.05 6.13
N ILE A 74 -5.30 0.44 6.29
CA ILE A 74 -4.25 0.14 5.33
C ILE A 74 -3.89 -1.33 5.49
N LYS A 75 -4.41 -2.20 4.61
CA LYS A 75 -4.23 -3.66 4.72
C LYS A 75 -2.93 -4.13 4.08
N THR A 76 -2.62 -3.60 2.92
CA THR A 76 -1.40 -3.94 2.20
C THR A 76 -0.72 -2.67 1.76
N PHE A 77 0.59 -2.63 1.99
CA PHE A 77 1.44 -1.57 1.48
C PHE A 77 2.75 -2.17 1.01
N TYR A 78 2.97 -2.09 -0.31
CA TYR A 78 4.15 -2.63 -0.93
C TYR A 78 4.75 -1.62 -1.90
N VAL A 79 6.07 -1.47 -1.84
CA VAL A 79 6.87 -0.76 -2.83
C VAL A 79 7.95 -1.72 -3.31
N ARG A 80 8.16 -1.78 -4.62
CA ARG A 80 9.18 -2.63 -5.24
C ARG A 80 10.55 -2.38 -4.61
N GLN A 81 11.23 -3.47 -4.24
CA GLN A 81 12.47 -3.41 -3.46
C GLN A 81 13.58 -2.57 -4.12
N SER A 82 13.68 -2.61 -5.45
CA SER A 82 14.72 -1.89 -6.20
C SER A 82 14.62 -0.36 -6.09
N ILE A 83 13.47 0.17 -5.68
CA ILE A 83 13.23 1.62 -5.55
C ILE A 83 12.92 2.05 -4.11
N GLN A 84 12.98 1.13 -3.15
CA GLN A 84 12.86 1.47 -1.73
C GLN A 84 14.02 2.37 -1.29
N GLY A 85 13.78 3.21 -0.28
CA GLY A 85 14.75 4.20 0.21
C GLY A 85 14.77 5.52 -0.58
N GLN A 86 13.99 5.64 -1.66
CA GLN A 86 13.89 6.86 -2.48
C GLN A 86 12.70 7.77 -2.12
N GLY A 87 12.10 7.60 -0.93
CA GLY A 87 10.96 8.40 -0.48
C GLY A 87 9.59 8.04 -1.08
N ILE A 88 9.52 7.06 -2.00
CA ILE A 88 8.26 6.62 -2.63
C ILE A 88 7.20 6.17 -1.61
N GLY A 89 7.62 5.48 -0.55
CA GLY A 89 6.70 5.04 0.48
C GLY A 89 6.04 6.20 1.21
N ARG A 90 6.82 7.25 1.53
CA ARG A 90 6.30 8.46 2.15
C ARG A 90 5.32 9.18 1.23
N ALA A 91 5.69 9.37 -0.04
CA ALA A 91 4.81 10.00 -1.02
C ALA A 91 3.49 9.23 -1.23
N ALA A 92 3.54 7.89 -1.17
CA ALA A 92 2.35 7.05 -1.27
C ALA A 92 1.43 7.21 -0.05
N MET A 93 1.98 7.30 1.16
CA MET A 93 1.22 7.58 2.38
C MET A 93 0.60 8.98 2.36
N ASP A 94 1.39 10.01 2.01
CA ASP A 94 0.89 11.39 1.90
C ASP A 94 -0.34 11.47 0.97
N GLU A 95 -0.29 10.78 -0.18
CA GLU A 95 -1.40 10.77 -1.13
C GLU A 95 -2.57 9.89 -0.67
N VAL A 96 -2.32 8.75 0.01
CA VAL A 96 -3.40 7.90 0.54
C VAL A 96 -4.20 8.63 1.62
N GLU A 97 -3.51 9.35 2.50
CA GLU A 97 -4.12 10.19 3.55
C GLU A 97 -4.94 11.30 2.93
N ALA A 98 -4.39 12.00 1.93
CA ALA A 98 -5.10 13.05 1.21
C ALA A 98 -6.34 12.52 0.47
N ILE A 99 -6.30 11.31 -0.10
CA ILE A 99 -7.47 10.66 -0.72
C ILE A 99 -8.50 10.26 0.34
N ALA A 100 -8.05 9.68 1.46
CA ALA A 100 -8.93 9.11 2.47
C ALA A 100 -9.86 10.16 3.11
N VAL A 101 -9.37 11.38 3.35
CA VAL A 101 -10.17 12.45 3.96
C VAL A 101 -11.21 13.08 3.01
N ARG A 102 -11.14 12.78 1.71
CA ARG A 102 -12.05 13.33 0.70
C ARG A 102 -13.23 12.40 0.47
N GLU A 103 -14.31 12.94 -0.10
CA GLU A 103 -15.40 12.12 -0.63
C GLU A 103 -14.84 11.13 -1.68
N PRO A 104 -15.36 9.89 -1.72
CA PRO A 104 -16.49 9.36 -0.93
C PRO A 104 -16.08 8.71 0.40
N LEU A 105 -14.80 8.70 0.75
CA LEU A 105 -14.30 7.94 1.91
C LEU A 105 -14.50 8.70 3.23
N LEU A 106 -14.27 10.02 3.23
CA LEU A 106 -14.44 10.91 4.40
C LEU A 106 -13.81 10.35 5.69
N ALA A 107 -12.68 9.64 5.55
CA ALA A 107 -12.01 8.95 6.64
C ALA A 107 -11.63 9.94 7.75
N LYS A 108 -12.00 9.60 8.97
CA LYS A 108 -11.57 10.30 10.19
C LYS A 108 -10.36 9.65 10.82
N ILE A 109 -10.20 8.34 10.61
CA ILE A 109 -9.13 7.54 11.20
C ILE A 109 -8.63 6.56 10.15
N LEU A 110 -7.31 6.55 9.97
CA LEU A 110 -6.60 5.49 9.24
C LEU A 110 -5.84 4.62 10.22
N MET A 111 -5.98 3.31 10.05
CA MET A 111 -5.34 2.29 10.87
C MET A 111 -4.38 1.47 10.02
N LEU A 112 -3.27 1.03 10.61
CA LEU A 112 -2.31 0.15 9.97
C LEU A 112 -1.72 -0.79 11.02
N ASP A 113 -1.72 -2.07 10.71
CA ASP A 113 -1.01 -3.07 11.49
C ASP A 113 0.42 -3.18 10.97
N THR A 114 1.39 -3.05 11.87
CA THR A 114 2.82 -3.21 11.53
C THR A 114 3.47 -4.21 12.44
N VAL A 115 4.46 -4.90 11.89
CA VAL A 115 5.29 -5.85 12.64
C VAL A 115 6.34 -5.08 13.42
N GLN A 116 6.66 -5.50 14.64
CA GLN A 116 7.72 -4.88 15.42
C GLN A 116 9.06 -4.94 14.67
N LYS A 117 9.87 -3.88 14.79
CA LYS A 117 11.13 -3.71 14.04
C LYS A 117 12.07 -4.92 14.10
N ASP A 118 12.17 -5.57 15.25
CA ASP A 118 13.06 -6.71 15.43
C ASP A 118 12.52 -7.96 14.74
N ASP A 119 11.19 -8.13 14.73
CA ASP A 119 10.52 -9.20 14.00
C ASP A 119 10.57 -8.99 12.48
N GLN A 120 10.49 -7.75 12.01
CA GLN A 120 10.67 -7.42 10.59
C GLN A 120 12.05 -7.86 10.05
N LYS A 121 13.06 -7.91 10.92
CA LYS A 121 14.45 -8.26 10.55
C LYS A 121 14.78 -9.73 10.72
N ARG A 122 13.94 -10.50 11.41
CA ARG A 122 14.11 -11.95 11.54
C ARG A 122 14.03 -12.57 10.16
N GLU A 123 15.10 -13.21 9.74
CA GLU A 123 15.26 -13.70 8.37
C GLU A 123 14.15 -14.67 7.95
N GLU A 124 13.76 -15.62 8.82
CA GLU A 124 12.60 -16.49 8.57
C GLU A 124 11.32 -15.70 8.32
N PHE A 125 11.02 -14.73 9.18
CA PHE A 125 9.81 -13.92 9.09
C PHE A 125 9.83 -13.04 7.84
N ALA A 126 10.97 -12.40 7.57
CA ALA A 126 11.15 -11.52 6.43
C ALA A 126 11.10 -12.26 5.10
N ASN A 127 11.66 -13.46 5.04
CA ASN A 127 11.59 -14.31 3.85
C ASN A 127 10.16 -14.81 3.62
N ALA A 128 9.47 -15.25 4.68
CA ALA A 128 8.08 -15.70 4.57
C ALA A 128 7.10 -14.57 4.20
N THR A 129 7.36 -13.34 4.66
CA THR A 129 6.41 -12.22 4.53
C THR A 129 6.75 -11.27 3.37
N TYR A 130 8.03 -11.02 3.11
CA TYR A 130 8.49 -10.02 2.13
C TYR A 130 9.35 -10.61 1.00
N GLY A 131 9.71 -11.90 1.08
CA GLY A 131 10.65 -12.53 0.16
C GLY A 131 12.12 -12.10 0.35
N GLY A 132 12.43 -11.48 1.50
CA GLY A 132 13.78 -11.02 1.83
C GLY A 132 13.81 -10.06 3.02
N VAL A 133 14.96 -9.92 3.68
CA VAL A 133 15.15 -8.95 4.77
C VAL A 133 15.02 -7.51 4.23
N PRO A 134 14.10 -6.68 4.76
CA PRO A 134 13.95 -5.29 4.35
C PRO A 134 15.24 -4.50 4.60
N LYS A 135 15.71 -3.74 3.60
CA LYS A 135 16.89 -2.87 3.72
C LYS A 135 16.65 -1.67 4.63
N VAL A 136 15.39 -1.30 4.80
CA VAL A 136 14.94 -0.21 5.64
C VAL A 136 13.79 -0.73 6.49
N SER A 137 13.85 -0.53 7.79
CA SER A 137 12.71 -0.81 8.67
C SER A 137 11.58 0.17 8.31
N LEU A 138 10.36 -0.33 8.14
CA LEU A 138 9.18 0.52 8.04
C LEU A 138 8.96 1.14 9.43
N ILE A 139 9.50 2.35 9.64
CA ILE A 139 9.12 3.19 10.77
C ILE A 139 7.93 3.99 10.27
N VAL A 140 6.73 3.55 10.64
CA VAL A 140 5.51 4.33 10.38
C VAL A 140 5.28 5.19 11.61
N GLN A 141 5.42 6.50 11.43
CA GLN A 141 5.03 7.46 12.45
C GLN A 141 3.50 7.54 12.43
N PHE A 142 2.84 7.22 13.55
CA PHE A 142 1.41 7.42 13.70
C PHE A 142 1.14 8.92 13.88
N ASP A 143 0.77 9.59 12.80
CA ASP A 143 0.19 10.92 12.89
C ASP A 143 -1.33 10.75 12.87
N VAL A 144 -2.00 11.16 13.96
CA VAL A 144 -3.46 11.30 13.97
C VAL A 144 -3.77 12.41 12.97
N LEU A 145 -4.45 12.07 11.88
CA LEU A 145 -5.00 13.03 10.93
C LEU A 145 -5.91 13.99 11.72
N LYS A 146 -5.45 15.23 11.91
CA LYS A 146 -6.21 16.30 12.57
C LYS A 146 -7.11 17.02 11.57
#